data_AF-A0A2P2L5Y2-F1
#
_entry.id   AF-A0A2P2L5Y2-F1
#
_cell.length_a   1.000
_cell.length_b   1.000
_cell.length_c   1.000
_cell.angle_alpha   90.00
_cell.angle_beta   90.00
_cell.angle_gamma   90.00
#
_symmetry.space_group_name_H-M   'P 1'
#
loop_
_entity.id
_entity.type
_entity.pdbx_description
1 polymer ?
#
loop_
_entity_poly.entity_id
_entity_poly.type
_entity_poly.pdbx_seq_one_letter_code
_entity_poly.pdbx_strand_id
1 'polypeptide(L)'
;MVKNEKLPANILTPTTKSADHDAPVSPDEIIERGLMTQADFEEASWKALKLFEYGQKVALEHGLILVDTKYEFGKGSDGSVLLLDEVHTPDSSRFWIAYSYEDRFQNGLEPENVDKEFLRLWFKDHCNPYEDKILPDAPEELVCELAWRYILLYETITKSRFEIALTEEPIHDRISRNVDQTLSLLK
;
A
#
# COMPACT_ATOMS: atom_id res chain seq x y z
N MET A 1 -21.01 1.12 -13.96
CA MET A 1 -19.63 0.78 -13.60
C MET A 1 -19.50 -0.74 -13.59
N VAL A 2 -18.45 -1.25 -14.22
CA VAL A 2 -18.06 -2.67 -14.16
C VAL A 2 -16.80 -2.83 -13.31
N LYS A 3 -16.51 -4.05 -12.86
CA LYS A 3 -15.31 -4.33 -12.05
C LYS A 3 -14.05 -3.91 -12.81
N ASN A 4 -13.09 -3.31 -12.12
CA ASN A 4 -11.78 -2.86 -12.65
C ASN A 4 -11.87 -1.69 -13.67
N GLU A 5 -13.04 -1.07 -13.83
CA GLU A 5 -13.20 0.13 -14.66
C GLU A 5 -12.51 1.33 -14.00
N LYS A 6 -11.71 2.06 -14.78
CA LYS A 6 -11.07 3.30 -14.31
C LYS A 6 -12.12 4.36 -13.96
N LEU A 7 -12.02 4.91 -12.76
CA LEU A 7 -12.89 6.01 -12.32
C LEU A 7 -12.61 7.30 -13.12
N PRO A 8 -13.64 8.16 -13.32
CA PRO A 8 -13.47 9.42 -14.04
C PRO A 8 -12.56 10.41 -13.30
N ALA A 9 -12.42 10.28 -11.98
CA ALA A 9 -11.50 11.04 -11.15
C ALA A 9 -11.06 10.21 -9.95
N ASN A 10 -9.92 10.57 -9.36
CA ASN A 10 -9.47 10.02 -8.09
C ASN A 10 -10.43 10.44 -6.98
N ILE A 11 -10.72 9.51 -6.06
CA ILE A 11 -11.64 9.73 -4.95
C ILE A 11 -10.95 9.42 -3.63
N LEU A 12 -11.48 9.99 -2.55
CA LEU A 12 -11.09 9.63 -1.19
C LEU A 12 -12.15 8.70 -0.58
N THR A 13 -11.69 7.60 0.01
CA THR A 13 -12.53 6.63 0.72
C THR A 13 -11.93 6.42 2.12
N PRO A 14 -12.13 7.38 3.04
CA PRO A 14 -11.47 7.32 4.34
C PRO A 14 -12.00 6.17 5.19
N THR A 15 -11.13 5.65 6.04
CA THR A 15 -11.46 4.65 7.06
C THR A 15 -11.01 5.12 8.43
N THR A 16 -11.68 4.64 9.48
CA THR A 16 -11.18 4.80 10.85
C THR A 16 -9.96 3.92 11.07
N LYS A 17 -9.01 4.35 11.90
CA LYS A 17 -7.92 3.51 12.40
C LYS A 17 -8.35 2.79 13.68
N SER A 18 -8.46 1.47 13.63
CA SER A 18 -8.85 0.63 14.77
C SER A 18 -7.79 -0.43 15.09
N ALA A 19 -7.80 -0.95 16.31
CA ALA A 19 -6.95 -2.09 16.68
C ALA A 19 -7.44 -3.40 16.05
N ASP A 20 -8.75 -3.54 15.85
CA ASP A 20 -9.36 -4.77 15.32
C ASP A 20 -9.53 -4.67 13.80
N HIS A 21 -10.38 -3.74 13.33
CA HIS A 21 -10.65 -3.54 11.90
C HIS A 21 -10.98 -2.08 11.58
N ASP A 22 -10.38 -1.59 10.50
CA ASP A 22 -10.71 -0.29 9.93
C ASP A 22 -12.10 -0.32 9.28
N ALA A 23 -12.91 0.71 9.53
CA ALA A 23 -14.26 0.84 9.00
C ALA A 23 -14.37 2.08 8.10
N PRO A 24 -15.11 2.01 6.98
CA PRO A 24 -15.42 3.19 6.18
C PRO A 24 -16.05 4.30 7.03
N VAL A 25 -15.65 5.54 6.78
CA VAL A 25 -16.20 6.73 7.44
C VAL A 25 -16.35 7.84 6.40
N SER A 26 -17.46 8.57 6.45
CA SER A 26 -17.66 9.72 5.58
C SER A 26 -16.87 10.95 6.06
N PRO A 27 -16.52 11.89 5.15
CA PRO A 27 -15.95 13.18 5.53
C PRO A 27 -16.74 13.91 6.61
N ASP A 28 -18.06 13.95 6.50
CA ASP A 28 -18.93 14.64 7.47
C ASP A 28 -18.84 13.99 8.85
N GLU A 29 -18.87 12.65 8.92
CA GLU A 29 -18.72 11.91 10.18
C GLU A 29 -17.35 12.13 10.83
N ILE A 30 -16.27 12.32 10.06
CA ILE A 30 -14.94 12.64 10.60
C ILE A 30 -14.99 13.95 11.40
N ILE A 31 -15.65 14.97 10.84
CA ILE A 31 -15.75 16.30 11.45
C ILE A 31 -16.75 16.31 12.61
N GLU A 32 -17.92 15.72 12.43
CA GLU A 32 -18.97 15.65 13.47
C GLU A 32 -18.50 14.91 14.71
N ARG A 33 -17.70 13.84 14.53
CA ARG A 33 -17.13 13.07 15.65
C ARG A 33 -15.88 13.71 16.25
N GLY A 34 -15.41 14.84 15.69
CA GLY A 34 -14.21 15.53 16.14
C GLY A 34 -12.92 14.74 15.94
N LEU A 35 -12.89 13.82 14.97
CA LEU A 35 -11.69 13.04 14.65
C LEU A 35 -10.62 13.90 13.97
N MET A 36 -11.05 14.88 13.16
CA MET A 36 -10.20 15.92 12.58
C MET A 36 -10.96 17.25 12.56
N THR A 37 -10.23 18.37 12.52
CA THR A 37 -10.85 19.66 12.18
C THR A 37 -11.12 19.73 10.67
N GLN A 38 -12.05 20.60 10.25
CA GLN A 38 -12.34 20.80 8.83
C GLN A 38 -11.08 21.16 8.04
N ALA A 39 -10.27 22.10 8.57
CA ALA A 39 -9.04 22.55 7.93
C ALA A 39 -8.01 21.43 7.80
N ASP A 40 -7.83 20.62 8.85
CA ASP A 40 -6.89 19.49 8.82
C ASP A 40 -7.32 18.42 7.81
N PHE A 41 -8.63 18.12 7.76
CA PHE A 41 -9.18 17.14 6.83
C PHE A 41 -9.03 17.61 5.37
N GLU A 42 -9.31 18.88 5.09
CA GLU A 42 -9.12 19.48 3.76
C GLU A 42 -7.65 19.45 3.33
N GLU A 43 -6.73 19.79 4.23
CA GLU A 43 -5.29 19.76 3.95
C GLU A 43 -4.79 18.34 3.68
N ALA A 44 -5.17 17.37 4.54
CA ALA A 44 -4.82 15.97 4.37
C ALA A 44 -5.40 15.39 3.08
N SER A 45 -6.66 15.69 2.78
CA SER A 45 -7.37 15.27 1.57
C SER A 45 -6.68 15.79 0.31
N TRP A 46 -6.32 17.08 0.30
CA TRP A 46 -5.59 17.69 -0.81
C TRP A 46 -4.21 17.05 -1.00
N LYS A 47 -3.45 16.85 0.08
CA LYS A 47 -2.13 16.18 0.05
C LYS A 47 -2.25 14.75 -0.48
N ALA A 48 -3.20 13.97 0.02
CA ALA A 48 -3.44 12.59 -0.40
C ALA A 48 -3.72 12.47 -1.90
N LEU A 49 -4.64 13.30 -2.41
CA LEU A 49 -4.99 13.29 -3.84
C LEU A 49 -3.81 13.72 -4.72
N LYS A 50 -3.02 14.70 -4.28
CA LYS A 50 -1.82 15.16 -5.00
C LYS A 50 -0.71 14.12 -5.02
N LEU A 51 -0.46 13.45 -3.89
CA LEU A 51 0.49 12.35 -3.81
C LEU A 51 0.05 11.17 -4.68
N PHE A 52 -1.24 10.87 -4.71
CA PHE A 52 -1.78 9.78 -5.51
C PHE A 52 -1.66 10.06 -7.00
N GLU A 53 -2.02 11.27 -7.44
CA GLU A 53 -1.83 11.73 -8.83
C GLU A 53 -0.36 11.64 -9.26
N TYR A 54 0.56 12.09 -8.40
CA TYR A 54 1.99 11.96 -8.66
C TYR A 54 2.46 10.51 -8.74
N GLY A 55 2.05 9.66 -7.79
CA GLY A 55 2.37 8.24 -7.77
C GLY A 55 1.85 7.51 -9.01
N GLN A 56 0.63 7.80 -9.45
CA GLN A 56 0.06 7.26 -10.68
C GLN A 56 0.89 7.63 -11.91
N LYS A 57 1.33 8.89 -12.00
CA LYS A 57 2.19 9.35 -13.09
C LYS A 57 3.51 8.57 -13.12
N VAL A 58 4.22 8.48 -11.99
CA VAL A 58 5.51 7.78 -11.89
C VAL A 58 5.35 6.28 -12.17
N ALA A 59 4.33 5.64 -11.61
CA ALA A 59 4.04 4.24 -11.86
C ALA A 59 3.81 3.98 -13.36
N LEU A 60 3.03 4.84 -14.02
CA LEU A 60 2.71 4.71 -15.44
C LEU A 60 3.94 4.89 -16.33
N GLU A 61 4.80 5.86 -16.03
CA GLU A 61 6.10 6.04 -16.71
C GLU A 61 6.96 4.76 -16.65
N HIS A 62 6.75 3.93 -15.63
CA HIS A 62 7.48 2.70 -15.39
C HIS A 62 6.71 1.43 -15.76
N GLY A 63 5.58 1.54 -16.45
CA GLY A 63 4.81 0.40 -16.97
C GLY A 63 3.84 -0.23 -15.96
N LEU A 64 3.49 0.51 -14.91
CA LEU A 64 2.58 0.07 -13.85
C LEU A 64 1.35 0.98 -13.76
N ILE A 65 0.23 0.46 -13.27
CA ILE A 65 -0.94 1.22 -12.87
C ILE A 65 -1.02 1.17 -11.35
N LEU A 66 -0.91 2.33 -10.70
CA LEU A 66 -1.23 2.48 -9.27
C LEU A 66 -2.76 2.61 -9.14
N VAL A 67 -3.39 1.56 -8.62
CA VAL A 67 -4.84 1.39 -8.61
C VAL A 67 -5.47 2.13 -7.45
N ASP A 68 -4.93 1.94 -6.26
CA ASP A 68 -5.29 2.59 -5.02
C ASP A 68 -4.12 2.53 -4.04
N THR A 69 -4.17 3.35 -2.99
CA THR A 69 -3.18 3.39 -1.91
C THR A 69 -3.83 3.90 -0.63
N LYS A 70 -3.29 3.45 0.51
CA LYS A 70 -3.56 4.03 1.83
C LYS A 70 -2.48 5.07 2.16
N TYR A 71 -2.88 6.17 2.79
CA TYR A 71 -1.96 7.14 3.39
C TYR A 71 -2.31 7.35 4.85
N GLU A 72 -1.31 7.56 5.69
CA GLU A 72 -1.51 7.99 7.07
C GLU A 72 -0.97 9.40 7.26
N PHE A 73 -1.78 10.26 7.89
CA PHE A 73 -1.39 11.61 8.24
C PHE A 73 -1.46 11.78 9.76
N GLY A 74 -0.49 12.52 10.30
CA GLY A 74 -0.49 12.92 11.70
C GLY A 74 -0.36 14.44 11.84
N LYS A 75 -0.46 14.91 13.09
CA LYS A 75 -0.30 16.32 13.43
C LYS A 75 1.04 16.53 14.12
N GLY A 76 1.88 17.39 13.54
CA GLY A 76 3.14 17.82 14.13
C GLY A 76 2.93 18.64 15.40
N SER A 77 3.99 18.78 16.21
CA SER A 77 3.97 19.59 17.42
C SER A 77 3.72 21.09 17.15
N ASP A 78 4.03 21.55 15.95
CA ASP A 78 3.74 22.89 15.43
C ASP A 78 2.34 23.04 14.83
N GLY A 79 1.54 21.96 14.83
CA GLY A 79 0.21 21.90 14.26
C GLY A 79 0.14 21.58 12.77
N SER A 80 1.28 21.31 12.10
CA SER A 80 1.31 20.94 10.68
C SER A 80 0.73 19.54 10.42
N VAL A 81 0.08 19.35 9.26
CA VAL A 81 -0.34 18.02 8.80
C VAL A 81 0.84 17.33 8.11
N LEU A 82 1.31 16.22 8.68
CA LEU A 82 2.48 15.48 8.22
C LEU A 82 2.07 14.15 7.61
N LEU A 83 2.66 13.80 6.47
CA LEU A 83 2.59 12.44 5.93
C LEU A 83 3.46 11.52 6.80
N LEU A 84 2.89 10.39 7.19
CA LEU A 84 3.52 9.37 8.01
C LEU A 84 3.44 8.01 7.30
N ASP A 85 3.92 6.97 8.00
CA ASP A 85 3.90 5.59 7.55
C ASP A 85 4.63 5.38 6.21
N GLU A 86 4.44 4.23 5.58
CA GLU A 86 4.93 3.91 4.25
C GLU A 86 4.06 4.50 3.12
N VAL A 87 4.65 4.64 1.93
CA VAL A 87 4.03 5.30 0.78
C VAL A 87 4.32 4.47 -0.48
N HIS A 88 3.28 4.11 -1.23
CA HIS A 88 3.40 3.44 -2.54
C HIS A 88 4.17 2.11 -2.52
N THR A 89 4.05 1.38 -1.42
CA THR A 89 4.61 0.02 -1.24
C THR A 89 3.60 -1.06 -1.65
N PRO A 90 4.03 -2.32 -1.86
CA PRO A 90 3.10 -3.44 -2.08
C PRO A 90 2.10 -3.69 -0.93
N ASP A 91 2.37 -3.14 0.25
CA ASP A 91 1.56 -3.30 1.46
C ASP A 91 0.44 -2.27 1.51
N SER A 92 0.78 -1.04 1.18
CA SER A 92 -0.12 0.11 1.20
C SER A 92 -0.89 0.30 -0.10
N SER A 93 -0.46 -0.32 -1.21
CA SER A 93 -0.95 -0.02 -2.56
C SER A 93 -1.17 -1.26 -3.42
N ARG A 94 -2.12 -1.14 -4.36
CA ARG A 94 -2.32 -2.12 -5.44
C ARG A 94 -1.67 -1.64 -6.74
N PHE A 95 -0.94 -2.54 -7.38
CA PHE A 95 -0.23 -2.26 -8.64
C PHE A 95 -0.57 -3.29 -9.70
N TRP A 96 -0.97 -2.82 -10.89
CA TRP A 96 -1.19 -3.65 -12.06
C TRP A 96 -0.15 -3.40 -13.15
N ILE A 97 0.01 -4.39 -14.02
CA ILE A 97 0.85 -4.29 -15.22
C ILE A 97 0.10 -3.47 -16.28
N ALA A 98 0.66 -2.32 -16.66
CA ALA A 98 -0.06 -1.35 -17.50
C ALA A 98 -0.37 -1.86 -18.91
N TYR A 99 0.59 -2.57 -19.53
CA TYR A 99 0.46 -3.00 -20.92
C TYR A 99 -0.62 -4.09 -21.13
N SER A 100 -0.98 -4.83 -20.08
CA SER A 100 -1.97 -5.92 -20.17
C SER A 100 -3.37 -5.48 -19.72
N TYR A 101 -3.54 -4.31 -19.09
CA TYR A 101 -4.80 -3.86 -18.52
C TYR A 101 -5.94 -3.79 -19.56
N GLU A 102 -5.73 -3.10 -20.68
CA GLU A 102 -6.82 -2.84 -21.65
C GLU A 102 -7.34 -4.14 -22.28
N ASP A 103 -6.45 -5.03 -22.71
CA ASP A 103 -6.81 -6.33 -23.29
C ASP A 103 -7.57 -7.19 -22.27
N ARG A 104 -7.06 -7.27 -21.04
CA ARG A 104 -7.70 -8.07 -19.97
C ARG A 104 -9.07 -7.49 -19.60
N PHE A 105 -9.19 -6.17 -19.50
CA PHE A 105 -10.45 -5.49 -19.21
C PHE A 105 -11.50 -5.75 -20.30
N GLN A 106 -11.14 -5.61 -21.58
CA GLN A 106 -12.05 -5.87 -22.70
C GLN A 106 -12.52 -7.33 -22.77
N ASN A 107 -11.67 -8.27 -22.36
CA ASN A 107 -11.99 -9.69 -22.30
C ASN A 107 -12.65 -10.13 -20.97
N GLY A 108 -12.92 -9.21 -20.04
CA GLY A 108 -13.50 -9.53 -18.73
C GLY A 108 -12.61 -10.36 -17.82
N LEU A 109 -11.28 -10.30 -18.02
CA LEU A 109 -10.27 -10.98 -17.22
C LEU A 109 -9.81 -10.09 -16.05
N GLU A 110 -9.34 -10.72 -14.98
CA GLU A 110 -8.70 -9.98 -13.87
C GLU A 110 -7.39 -9.31 -14.36
N PRO A 111 -7.12 -8.07 -13.93
CA PRO A 111 -5.84 -7.41 -14.19
C PRO A 111 -4.67 -8.23 -13.66
N GLU A 112 -3.57 -8.14 -14.39
CA GLU A 112 -2.31 -8.72 -13.95
C GLU A 112 -1.73 -7.83 -12.84
N ASN A 113 -1.59 -8.39 -11.63
CA ASN A 113 -1.17 -7.67 -10.43
C ASN A 113 0.23 -8.10 -9.96
N VAL A 114 0.90 -7.19 -9.25
CA VAL A 114 2.20 -7.43 -8.58
C VAL A 114 2.05 -7.38 -7.06
N ASP A 115 0.85 -7.10 -6.56
CA ASP A 115 0.57 -6.96 -5.13
C ASP A 115 0.30 -8.31 -4.44
N LYS A 116 -0.13 -8.23 -3.17
CA LYS A 116 -0.34 -9.37 -2.27
C LYS A 116 -1.58 -10.22 -2.56
N GLU A 117 -2.33 -9.95 -3.63
CA GLU A 117 -3.61 -10.64 -3.85
C GLU A 117 -3.46 -12.17 -3.97
N PHE A 118 -2.40 -12.65 -4.62
CA PHE A 118 -2.11 -14.10 -4.71
C PHE A 118 -1.93 -14.76 -3.33
N LEU A 119 -1.29 -14.06 -2.38
CA LEU A 119 -1.10 -14.53 -1.00
C LEU A 119 -2.45 -14.62 -0.28
N ARG A 120 -3.30 -13.59 -0.44
CA ARG A 120 -4.65 -13.57 0.16
C ARG A 120 -5.52 -14.69 -0.37
N LEU A 121 -5.49 -14.92 -1.69
CA LEU A 121 -6.23 -16.01 -2.33
C LEU A 121 -5.77 -17.37 -1.83
N TRP A 122 -4.45 -17.58 -1.70
CA TRP A 122 -3.92 -18.82 -1.14
C TRP A 122 -4.43 -19.07 0.28
N PHE A 123 -4.33 -18.10 1.19
CA PHE A 123 -4.83 -18.27 2.56
C PHE A 123 -6.34 -18.49 2.60
N LYS A 124 -7.12 -17.78 1.76
CA LYS A 124 -8.57 -17.96 1.67
C LYS A 124 -8.97 -19.38 1.25
N ASP A 125 -8.18 -20.01 0.38
CA ASP A 125 -8.44 -21.36 -0.10
C ASP A 125 -7.98 -22.45 0.89
N HIS A 126 -7.11 -22.11 1.85
CA HIS A 126 -6.48 -23.08 2.75
C HIS A 126 -6.87 -22.92 4.24
N CYS A 127 -7.43 -21.77 4.63
CA CYS A 127 -7.91 -21.51 6.00
C CYS A 127 -8.94 -20.37 6.03
N ASN A 128 -9.57 -20.16 7.17
CA ASN A 128 -10.25 -18.91 7.48
C ASN A 128 -9.33 -18.01 8.31
N PRO A 129 -8.60 -17.05 7.69
CA PRO A 129 -7.61 -16.23 8.40
C PRO A 129 -8.22 -15.31 9.48
N TYR A 130 -9.55 -15.17 9.51
CA TYR A 130 -10.27 -14.34 10.47
C TYR A 130 -10.82 -15.13 11.67
N GLU A 131 -10.92 -16.46 11.56
CA GLU A 131 -11.55 -17.31 12.59
C GLU A 131 -10.62 -18.40 13.11
N ASP A 132 -9.71 -18.89 12.27
CA ASP A 132 -8.84 -20.00 12.62
C ASP A 132 -7.75 -19.55 13.61
N LYS A 133 -7.61 -20.29 14.71
CA LYS A 133 -6.60 -20.01 15.75
C LYS A 133 -5.17 -20.29 15.30
N ILE A 134 -5.01 -21.19 14.34
CA ILE A 134 -3.71 -21.61 13.81
C ILE A 134 -3.84 -21.55 12.30
N LEU A 135 -3.06 -20.66 11.69
CA LEU A 135 -2.96 -20.56 10.24
C LEU A 135 -1.92 -21.56 9.73
N PRO A 136 -2.11 -22.14 8.54
CA PRO A 136 -1.09 -22.97 7.91
C PRO A 136 0.14 -22.12 7.60
N ASP A 137 1.33 -22.74 7.66
CA ASP A 137 2.54 -22.10 7.18
C ASP A 137 2.44 -21.86 5.66
N ALA A 138 2.87 -20.68 5.22
CA ALA A 138 2.97 -20.39 3.80
C ALA A 138 4.03 -21.30 3.15
N PRO A 139 3.71 -21.97 2.03
CA PRO A 139 4.68 -22.75 1.28
C PRO A 139 5.90 -21.89 0.89
N GLU A 140 7.08 -22.50 0.85
CA GLU A 140 8.32 -21.80 0.50
C GLU A 140 8.23 -21.09 -0.85
N GLU A 141 7.57 -21.72 -1.84
CA GLU A 141 7.34 -21.13 -3.16
C GLU A 141 6.50 -19.84 -3.08
N LEU A 142 5.49 -19.81 -2.20
CA LEU A 142 4.63 -18.64 -1.98
C LEU A 142 5.41 -17.50 -1.32
N VAL A 143 6.29 -17.83 -0.37
CA VAL A 143 7.19 -16.86 0.28
C VAL A 143 8.21 -16.31 -0.72
N CYS A 144 8.80 -17.16 -1.54
CA CYS A 144 9.73 -16.76 -2.60
C CYS A 144 9.05 -15.89 -3.67
N GLU A 145 7.84 -16.23 -4.10
CA GLU A 145 7.06 -15.42 -5.03
C GLU A 145 6.74 -14.04 -4.43
N LEU A 146 6.35 -14.00 -3.15
CA LEU A 146 6.13 -12.75 -2.44
C LEU A 146 7.38 -11.88 -2.48
N ALA A 147 8.52 -12.40 -2.01
CA ALA A 147 9.78 -11.67 -2.01
C ALA A 147 10.17 -11.17 -3.41
N TRP A 148 10.00 -12.01 -4.44
CA TRP A 148 10.28 -11.62 -5.82
C TRP A 148 9.37 -10.48 -6.30
N ARG A 149 8.08 -10.48 -5.95
CA ARG A 149 7.15 -9.39 -6.31
C ARG A 149 7.53 -8.06 -5.67
N TYR A 150 7.98 -8.05 -4.40
CA TYR A 150 8.53 -6.84 -3.77
C TYR A 150 9.75 -6.32 -4.51
N ILE A 151 10.68 -7.21 -4.84
CA ILE A 151 11.90 -6.87 -5.58
C ILE A 151 11.53 -6.31 -6.96
N LEU A 152 10.68 -7.01 -7.71
CA LEU A 152 10.21 -6.58 -9.02
C LEU A 152 9.59 -5.18 -8.95
N LEU A 153 8.70 -4.94 -7.98
CA LEU A 153 8.06 -3.64 -7.86
C LEU A 153 9.07 -2.54 -7.51
N TYR A 154 9.95 -2.79 -6.54
CA TYR A 154 11.03 -1.87 -6.18
C TYR A 154 11.89 -1.53 -7.40
N GLU A 155 12.38 -2.53 -8.13
CA GLU A 155 13.25 -2.32 -9.28
C GLU A 155 12.51 -1.63 -10.44
N THR A 156 11.23 -1.95 -10.63
CA THR A 156 10.41 -1.35 -11.68
C THR A 156 10.15 0.13 -11.41
N ILE A 157 9.75 0.49 -10.19
CA ILE A 157 9.42 1.86 -9.78
C ILE A 157 10.67 2.71 -9.62
N THR A 158 11.75 2.19 -9.05
CA THR A 158 12.94 3.00 -8.76
C THR A 158 13.97 2.99 -9.89
N LYS A 159 13.83 2.08 -10.87
CA LYS A 159 14.84 1.77 -11.89
C LYS A 159 16.22 1.43 -11.31
N SER A 160 16.26 1.09 -10.02
CA SER A 160 17.45 0.66 -9.29
C SER A 160 17.42 -0.85 -9.14
N ARG A 161 18.59 -1.47 -9.06
CA ARG A 161 18.68 -2.91 -8.79
C ARG A 161 18.55 -3.14 -7.29
N PHE A 162 17.75 -4.12 -6.89
CA PHE A 162 17.69 -4.56 -5.51
C PHE A 162 18.94 -5.38 -5.18
N GLU A 163 19.67 -4.95 -4.15
CA GLU A 163 20.84 -5.66 -3.67
C GLU A 163 20.48 -6.53 -2.47
N ILE A 164 20.55 -7.85 -2.66
CA ILE A 164 20.37 -8.80 -1.57
C ILE A 164 21.63 -8.76 -0.70
N ALA A 165 21.50 -8.20 0.50
CA ALA A 165 22.56 -8.25 1.49
C ALA A 165 22.75 -9.69 1.99
N LEU A 166 23.84 -10.33 1.55
CA LEU A 166 24.30 -11.61 2.08
C LEU A 166 24.91 -11.38 3.46
N THR A 167 24.16 -11.69 4.51
CA THR A 167 24.59 -11.54 5.89
C THR A 167 24.07 -12.71 6.72
N GLU A 168 24.88 -13.14 7.69
CA GLU A 168 24.49 -14.13 8.70
C GLU A 168 23.79 -13.47 9.91
N GLU A 169 23.71 -12.14 9.93
CA GLU A 169 22.99 -11.38 10.96
C GLU A 169 21.50 -11.78 10.96
N PRO A 170 20.92 -12.12 12.12
CA PRO A 170 19.48 -12.35 12.23
C PRO A 170 18.67 -11.16 11.68
N ILE A 171 17.61 -11.45 10.93
CA ILE A 171 16.84 -10.42 10.21
C ILE A 171 16.33 -9.33 11.17
N HIS A 172 15.86 -9.70 12.36
CA HIS A 172 15.37 -8.75 13.37
C HIS A 172 16.47 -7.80 13.88
N ASP A 173 17.68 -8.31 14.09
CA ASP A 173 18.81 -7.50 14.57
C ASP A 173 19.22 -6.50 13.47
N ARG A 174 19.26 -6.98 12.22
CA ARG A 174 19.54 -6.13 11.06
C ARG A 174 18.54 -5.00 10.89
N ILE A 175 17.25 -5.31 11.00
CA ILE A 175 16.17 -4.31 10.94
C ILE A 175 16.35 -3.28 12.06
N SER A 176 16.51 -3.76 13.30
CA SER A 176 16.64 -2.89 14.48
C SER A 176 17.83 -1.95 14.34
N ARG A 177 19.00 -2.48 13.97
CA ARG A 177 20.23 -1.70 13.76
C ARG A 177 20.06 -0.63 12.68
N ASN A 178 19.47 -0.97 11.54
CA ASN A 178 19.29 -0.01 10.44
C ASN A 178 18.27 1.09 10.80
N VAL A 179 17.19 0.73 11.51
CA VAL A 179 16.21 1.69 12.02
C VAL A 179 16.84 2.62 13.04
N ASP A 180 17.56 2.09 14.03
CA ASP A 180 18.24 2.88 15.07
C ASP A 180 19.26 3.86 14.46
N GLN A 181 20.05 3.37 13.49
CA GLN A 181 21.01 4.22 12.77
C GLN A 181 20.30 5.37 12.05
N THR A 182 19.21 5.08 11.33
CA THR A 182 18.44 6.10 10.61
C THR A 182 17.82 7.12 11.57
N LEU A 183 17.20 6.66 12.66
CA LEU A 183 16.61 7.54 13.67
C LEU A 183 17.66 8.41 14.37
N SER A 184 18.89 7.93 14.54
CA SER A 184 19.98 8.73 15.10
C SER A 184 20.40 9.90 14.21
N LEU A 185 20.21 9.79 12.89
CA LEU A 185 20.51 10.83 11.91
C LEU A 185 19.42 11.92 11.81
N LEU A 186 18.23 11.65 12.36
CA LEU A 186 17.11 12.59 12.42
C LEU A 186 17.14 13.49 13.67
N LYS A 187 18.12 13.30 14.56
CA LYS A 187 18.36 14.15 15.75
C LYS A 187 19.30 15.30 15.43
#